data_AF-A0A9E2AUS7-F1
#
_entry.id   AF-A0A9E2AUS7-F1
#
_cell.length_a   1.000
_cell.length_b   1.000
_cell.length_c   1.000
_cell.angle_alpha   90.00
_cell.angle_beta   90.00
_cell.angle_gamma   90.00
#
_symmetry.space_group_name_H-M   'P 1'
#
loop_
_entity.id
_entity.type
_entity.pdbx_description
1 polymer ?
#
loop_
_entity_poly.entity_id
_entity_poly.type
_entity_poly.pdbx_seq_one_letter_code
_entity_poly.pdbx_strand_id
1 'polypeptide(L)'
;INKALNIDGENPTYWKKCARINIALKNYDQADFSFKQAVDLGNYELDTWLSWATVAKENKDYDAGLHILSQGQEFYPDSAEIMYKAVGFHLLSNDKINARIRLIDALKKNSEKLQIFQEEFPEYYETEWVKNIVAINKKASR
;
A
#
# COMPACT_ATOMS: atom_id res chain seq x y z
N ILE A 1 28.39 -23.18 16.24
CA ILE A 1 28.27 -21.73 15.92
C ILE A 1 27.19 -21.45 14.85
N ASN A 2 26.83 -22.42 13.99
CA ASN A 2 25.77 -22.23 12.96
C ASN A 2 24.31 -22.43 13.41
N LYS A 3 24.03 -22.63 14.71
CA LYS A 3 22.64 -22.78 15.21
C LYS A 3 22.00 -21.47 15.68
N ALA A 4 22.78 -20.43 15.96
CA ALA A 4 22.25 -19.16 16.47
C ALA A 4 21.69 -18.27 15.33
N LEU A 5 22.32 -18.27 14.16
CA LEU A 5 21.84 -17.51 12.98
C LEU A 5 20.55 -18.07 12.37
N ASN A 6 20.21 -19.33 12.65
CA ASN A 6 19.06 -20.02 12.05
C ASN A 6 17.74 -19.76 12.80
N ILE A 7 17.79 -19.22 14.03
CA ILE A 7 16.59 -18.99 14.85
C ILE A 7 15.92 -17.66 14.46
N ASP A 8 16.71 -16.64 14.11
CA ASP A 8 16.16 -15.34 13.72
C ASP A 8 15.63 -15.32 12.28
N GLY A 9 16.13 -16.22 11.41
CA GLY A 9 15.66 -16.36 10.03
C GLY A 9 14.22 -16.89 9.89
N GLU A 10 13.67 -17.50 10.94
CA GLU A 10 12.26 -17.92 11.00
C GLU A 10 11.38 -16.91 11.75
N ASN A 11 11.95 -15.80 12.23
CA ASN A 11 11.21 -14.79 12.97
C ASN A 11 10.62 -13.71 12.03
N PRO A 12 9.29 -13.64 11.86
CA PRO A 12 8.65 -12.62 11.02
C PRO A 12 9.02 -11.18 11.42
N THR A 13 9.22 -10.93 12.72
CA THR A 13 9.57 -9.60 13.25
C THR A 13 10.98 -9.19 12.86
N TYR A 14 11.91 -10.15 12.77
CA TYR A 14 13.28 -9.90 12.31
C TYR A 14 13.27 -9.42 10.85
N TRP A 15 12.55 -10.13 9.99
CA TRP A 15 12.42 -9.78 8.58
C TRP A 15 11.74 -8.43 8.35
N LYS A 16 10.69 -8.11 9.11
CA LYS A 16 10.07 -6.78 9.08
C LYS A 16 11.07 -5.67 9.46
N LYS A 17 11.91 -5.89 10.47
CA LYS A 17 12.97 -4.94 10.84
C LYS A 17 14.02 -4.82 9.73
N CYS A 18 14.44 -5.95 9.15
CA CYS A 18 15.36 -5.97 8.01
C CYS A 18 14.82 -5.15 6.83
N ALA A 19 13.53 -5.29 6.51
CA ALA A 19 12.88 -4.53 5.46
C ALA A 19 12.93 -3.02 5.72
N ARG A 20 12.61 -2.59 6.95
CA ARG A 20 12.68 -1.18 7.37
C ARG A 20 14.10 -0.61 7.30
N ILE A 21 15.12 -1.38 7.69
CA ILE A 21 16.53 -0.97 7.56
C ILE A 21 16.89 -0.79 6.09
N ASN A 22 16.49 -1.72 5.22
CA ASN A 22 16.77 -1.63 3.79
C ASN A 22 16.03 -0.45 3.12
N ILE A 23 14.80 -0.13 3.54
CA ILE A 23 14.11 1.11 3.14
C ILE A 23 14.96 2.34 3.49
N ALA A 24 15.46 2.43 4.74
CA ALA A 24 16.26 3.56 5.19
C ALA A 24 17.57 3.71 4.39
N LEU A 25 18.12 2.59 3.90
CA LEU A 25 19.30 2.54 3.03
C LEU A 25 18.96 2.69 1.53
N LYS A 26 17.68 2.82 1.16
CA LYS A 26 17.19 2.85 -0.23
C LYS A 26 17.51 1.59 -1.03
N ASN A 27 17.71 0.45 -0.35
CA ASN A 27 17.90 -0.86 -0.96
C ASN A 27 16.54 -1.54 -1.16
N TYR A 28 15.73 -1.02 -2.07
CA TYR A 28 14.32 -1.41 -2.20
C TYR A 28 14.12 -2.87 -2.59
N ASP A 29 14.95 -3.44 -3.47
CA ASP A 29 14.90 -4.89 -3.80
C ASP A 29 15.12 -5.77 -2.57
N GLN A 30 16.05 -5.38 -1.69
CA GLN A 30 16.32 -6.13 -0.47
C GLN A 30 15.22 -5.94 0.58
N ALA A 31 14.57 -4.77 0.59
CA ALA A 31 13.40 -4.52 1.41
C ALA A 31 12.20 -5.35 0.95
N ASP A 32 11.96 -5.45 -0.36
CA ASP A 32 10.92 -6.28 -0.96
C ASP A 32 11.08 -7.75 -0.55
N PHE A 33 12.27 -8.30 -0.76
CA PHE A 33 12.60 -9.66 -0.32
C PHE A 33 12.33 -9.86 1.18
N SER A 34 12.71 -8.88 1.99
CA SER A 34 12.55 -8.96 3.45
C SER A 34 11.09 -8.88 3.88
N PHE A 35 10.26 -8.07 3.22
CA PHE A 35 8.82 -8.05 3.49
C PHE A 35 8.15 -9.36 3.08
N LYS A 36 8.54 -9.92 1.93
CA LYS A 36 8.06 -11.24 1.51
C LYS A 36 8.35 -12.30 2.56
N GLN A 37 9.59 -12.37 3.07
CA GLN A 37 9.92 -13.31 4.15
C GLN A 37 9.12 -13.05 5.43
N ALA A 38 8.90 -11.77 5.80
CA ALA A 38 8.10 -11.44 6.97
C ALA A 38 6.65 -11.96 6.85
N VAL A 39 6.02 -11.79 5.68
CA VAL A 39 4.66 -12.25 5.39
C VAL A 39 4.61 -13.78 5.31
N ASP A 40 5.54 -14.42 4.60
CA ASP A 40 5.62 -15.89 4.48
C ASP A 40 5.76 -16.57 5.86
N LEU A 41 6.37 -15.88 6.82
CA LEU A 41 6.54 -16.33 8.21
C LEU A 41 5.42 -15.86 9.15
N GLY A 42 4.35 -15.27 8.62
CA GLY A 42 3.13 -14.96 9.38
C GLY A 42 3.00 -13.52 9.89
N ASN A 43 3.82 -12.56 9.44
CA ASN A 43 3.57 -11.15 9.73
C ASN A 43 2.50 -10.57 8.80
N TYR A 44 1.25 -10.56 9.26
CA TYR A 44 0.13 -10.02 8.49
C TYR A 44 -0.35 -8.67 9.01
N GLU A 45 0.53 -7.88 9.64
CA GLU A 45 0.16 -6.55 10.14
C GLU A 45 -0.14 -5.56 9.00
N LEU A 46 -1.13 -4.68 9.19
CA LEU A 46 -1.52 -3.66 8.21
C LEU A 46 -0.33 -2.81 7.73
N ASP A 47 0.49 -2.35 8.66
CA ASP A 47 1.69 -1.57 8.37
C ASP A 47 2.71 -2.30 7.49
N THR A 48 2.78 -3.64 7.59
CA THR A 48 3.65 -4.46 6.75
C THR A 48 3.19 -4.42 5.30
N TRP A 49 1.89 -4.61 5.04
CA TRP A 49 1.32 -4.51 3.70
C TRP A 49 1.49 -3.11 3.10
N LEU A 50 1.19 -2.05 3.87
CA LEU A 50 1.31 -0.66 3.40
C LEU A 50 2.76 -0.26 3.11
N SER A 51 3.70 -0.67 3.98
CA SER A 51 5.13 -0.42 3.78
C SER A 51 5.68 -1.22 2.60
N TRP A 52 5.27 -2.47 2.45
CA TRP A 52 5.71 -3.32 1.34
C TRP A 52 5.19 -2.81 -0.01
N ALA A 53 3.91 -2.41 -0.08
CA ALA A 53 3.39 -1.75 -1.26
C ALA A 53 4.20 -0.49 -1.58
N THR A 54 4.52 0.33 -0.58
CA THR A 54 5.38 1.52 -0.78
C THR A 54 6.75 1.15 -1.36
N VAL A 55 7.38 0.06 -0.92
CA VAL A 55 8.62 -0.45 -1.54
C VAL A 55 8.41 -0.82 -3.00
N ALA A 56 7.32 -1.52 -3.34
CA ALA A 56 6.99 -1.86 -4.73
C ALA A 56 6.81 -0.58 -5.60
N LYS A 57 6.24 0.49 -5.04
CA LYS A 57 6.17 1.81 -5.71
C LYS A 57 7.55 2.36 -6.04
N GLU A 58 8.48 2.34 -5.08
CA GLU A 58 9.85 2.84 -5.28
C GLU A 58 10.59 2.02 -6.34
N ASN A 59 10.32 0.70 -6.40
CA ASN A 59 10.79 -0.19 -7.45
C ASN A 59 10.08 -0.03 -8.80
N LYS A 60 9.04 0.81 -8.87
CA LYS A 60 8.14 0.97 -10.03
C LYS A 60 7.44 -0.32 -10.47
N ASP A 61 7.32 -1.28 -9.56
CA ASP A 61 6.56 -2.51 -9.76
C ASP A 61 5.14 -2.32 -9.22
N TYR A 62 4.34 -1.57 -9.98
CA TYR A 62 2.98 -1.20 -9.57
C TYR A 62 2.03 -2.40 -9.55
N ASP A 63 2.25 -3.39 -10.41
CA ASP A 63 1.43 -4.60 -10.44
C ASP A 63 1.67 -5.45 -9.19
N ALA A 64 2.93 -5.63 -8.77
CA ALA A 64 3.23 -6.26 -7.49
C ALA A 64 2.63 -5.47 -6.32
N GLY A 65 2.74 -4.14 -6.34
CA GLY A 65 2.11 -3.29 -5.32
C GLY A 65 0.60 -3.47 -5.21
N LEU A 66 -0.11 -3.56 -6.34
CA LEU A 66 -1.55 -3.87 -6.37
C LEU A 66 -1.84 -5.27 -5.81
N HIS A 67 -1.00 -6.26 -6.11
CA HIS A 67 -1.14 -7.61 -5.56
C HIS A 67 -0.95 -7.62 -4.03
N ILE A 68 0.11 -6.98 -3.53
CA ILE A 68 0.41 -6.82 -2.10
C ILE A 68 -0.75 -6.14 -1.38
N LEU A 69 -1.29 -5.06 -1.95
CA LEU A 69 -2.46 -4.36 -1.40
C LEU A 69 -3.71 -5.22 -1.42
N SER A 70 -3.93 -6.00 -2.49
CA SER A 70 -5.05 -6.94 -2.57
C SER A 70 -4.98 -7.99 -1.48
N GLN A 71 -3.80 -8.59 -1.25
CA GLN A 71 -3.59 -9.54 -0.16
C GLN A 71 -3.82 -8.87 1.20
N GLY A 72 -3.26 -7.68 1.42
CA GLY A 72 -3.49 -6.92 2.65
C GLY A 72 -4.98 -6.63 2.88
N GLN A 73 -5.76 -6.36 1.82
CA GLN A 73 -7.20 -6.13 1.91
C GLN A 73 -7.96 -7.39 2.34
N GLU A 74 -7.47 -8.60 2.07
CA GLU A 74 -8.07 -9.85 2.56
C GLU A 74 -8.01 -9.95 4.09
N PHE A 75 -6.92 -9.45 4.70
CA PHE A 75 -6.77 -9.36 6.16
C PHE A 75 -7.47 -8.13 6.76
N TYR A 76 -7.52 -7.03 6.00
CA TYR A 76 -8.08 -5.74 6.42
C TYR A 76 -9.13 -5.24 5.42
N PRO A 77 -10.31 -5.89 5.33
CA PRO A 77 -11.31 -5.60 4.32
C PRO A 77 -11.87 -4.17 4.40
N ASP A 78 -11.79 -3.54 5.57
CA ASP A 78 -12.31 -2.20 5.82
C ASP A 78 -11.22 -1.11 5.88
N SER A 79 -9.95 -1.44 5.61
CA SER A 79 -8.88 -0.43 5.66
C SER A 79 -9.00 0.56 4.51
N ALA A 80 -9.31 1.81 4.86
CA ALA A 80 -9.31 2.93 3.94
C ALA A 80 -7.89 3.23 3.45
N GLU A 81 -6.87 3.03 4.29
CA GLU A 81 -5.45 3.18 3.93
C GLU A 81 -5.10 2.32 2.72
N ILE A 82 -5.48 1.03 2.73
CA ILE A 82 -5.24 0.12 1.59
C ILE A 82 -6.04 0.57 0.37
N MET A 83 -7.33 0.91 0.54
CA MET A 83 -8.20 1.31 -0.56
C MET A 83 -7.66 2.56 -1.28
N TYR A 84 -7.30 3.61 -0.53
CA TYR A 84 -6.77 4.84 -1.10
C TYR A 84 -5.38 4.65 -1.71
N LYS A 85 -4.52 3.83 -1.10
CA LYS A 85 -3.23 3.50 -1.71
C LYS A 85 -3.43 2.75 -3.03
N ALA A 86 -4.37 1.80 -3.11
CA ALA A 86 -4.68 1.08 -4.36
C ALA A 86 -5.16 2.01 -5.48
N VAL A 87 -5.91 3.09 -5.18
CA VAL A 87 -6.25 4.12 -6.17
C VAL A 87 -5.00 4.72 -6.80
N GLY A 88 -4.03 5.12 -5.96
CA GLY A 88 -2.77 5.68 -6.44
C GLY A 88 -1.97 4.70 -7.29
N PHE A 89 -1.93 3.42 -6.91
CA PHE A 89 -1.27 2.39 -7.70
C PHE A 89 -1.90 2.17 -9.07
N HIS A 90 -3.24 2.13 -9.16
CA HIS A 90 -3.92 2.08 -10.46
C HIS A 90 -3.59 3.31 -11.32
N LEU A 91 -3.38 4.48 -10.72
CA LEU A 91 -3.02 5.69 -11.47
C LEU A 91 -1.57 5.68 -11.95
N LEU A 92 -0.66 5.16 -11.13
CA LEU A 92 0.73 4.92 -11.51
C LEU A 92 0.85 3.91 -12.66
N SER A 93 0.02 2.86 -12.67
CA SER A 93 -0.07 1.91 -13.79
C SER A 93 -0.91 2.43 -14.97
N ASN A 94 -1.33 3.70 -14.95
CA ASN A 94 -2.16 4.34 -15.98
C ASN A 94 -3.54 3.68 -16.21
N ASP A 95 -4.01 2.89 -15.25
CA ASP A 95 -5.33 2.26 -15.21
C ASP A 95 -6.36 3.21 -14.59
N LYS A 96 -6.70 4.26 -15.34
CA LYS A 96 -7.65 5.30 -14.91
C LYS A 96 -9.06 4.75 -14.66
N ILE A 97 -9.43 3.65 -15.30
CA ILE A 97 -10.76 3.05 -15.17
C ILE A 97 -10.90 2.45 -13.78
N ASN A 98 -9.97 1.55 -13.39
CA ASN A 98 -10.03 0.94 -12.07
C ASN A 98 -9.73 1.97 -10.97
N ALA A 99 -8.82 2.91 -11.18
CA ALA A 99 -8.59 4.00 -10.24
C ALA A 99 -9.87 4.76 -9.91
N ARG A 100 -10.69 5.08 -10.93
CA ARG A 100 -11.97 5.77 -10.75
C ARG A 100 -12.97 4.96 -9.95
N ILE A 101 -13.11 3.67 -10.26
CA ILE A 101 -14.02 2.77 -9.54
C ILE A 101 -13.59 2.69 -8.07
N ARG A 102 -12.32 2.37 -7.83
CA ARG A 102 -11.75 2.25 -6.48
C ARG A 102 -11.84 3.55 -5.68
N LEU A 103 -11.66 4.71 -6.30
CA LEU A 103 -11.77 6.00 -5.62
C LEU A 103 -13.20 6.24 -5.13
N ILE A 104 -14.20 5.93 -5.95
CA ILE A 104 -15.61 6.06 -5.57
C ILE A 104 -15.91 5.13 -4.39
N ASP A 105 -15.42 3.89 -4.42
CA ASP A 105 -15.62 2.92 -3.36
C ASP A 105 -14.93 3.35 -2.05
N ALA A 106 -13.68 3.82 -2.13
CA ALA A 106 -12.93 4.34 -0.98
C ALA A 106 -13.64 5.55 -0.34
N LEU A 107 -14.14 6.49 -1.15
CA LEU A 107 -14.89 7.65 -0.69
C LEU A 107 -16.22 7.28 -0.03
N LYS A 108 -16.95 6.30 -0.57
CA LYS A 108 -18.17 5.78 0.05
C LYS A 108 -17.88 5.09 1.37
N LYS A 109 -16.76 4.38 1.45
CA LYS A 109 -16.36 3.64 2.65
C LYS A 109 -15.91 4.57 3.77
N ASN A 110 -15.02 5.50 3.46
CA ASN A 110 -14.52 6.49 4.42
C ASN A 110 -13.96 7.71 3.68
N SER A 111 -14.78 8.75 3.52
CA SER A 111 -14.38 10.00 2.87
C SER A 111 -13.45 10.87 3.72
N GLU A 112 -13.44 10.72 5.04
CA GLU A 112 -12.56 11.46 5.95
C GLU A 112 -11.08 11.08 5.75
N LYS A 113 -10.84 9.86 5.29
CA LYS A 113 -9.51 9.31 5.01
C LYS A 113 -8.94 9.70 3.64
N LEU A 114 -9.65 10.51 2.85
CA LEU A 114 -9.18 11.01 1.54
C LEU A 114 -7.82 11.73 1.63
N GLN A 115 -7.50 12.33 2.76
CA GLN A 115 -6.22 13.00 2.99
C GLN A 115 -5.02 12.07 2.71
N ILE A 116 -5.14 10.76 2.98
CA ILE A 116 -4.08 9.78 2.69
C ILE A 116 -3.74 9.79 1.20
N PHE A 117 -4.75 9.74 0.34
CA PHE A 117 -4.55 9.78 -1.10
C PHE A 117 -3.95 11.12 -1.55
N GLN A 118 -4.41 12.24 -0.97
CA GLN A 118 -3.90 13.57 -1.27
C GLN A 118 -2.42 13.72 -0.91
N GLU A 119 -1.99 13.18 0.23
CA GLU A 119 -0.60 13.26 0.70
C GLU A 119 0.33 12.36 -0.11
N GLU A 120 -0.11 11.15 -0.44
CA GLU A 120 0.72 10.17 -1.12
C GLU A 120 0.78 10.32 -2.65
N PHE A 121 -0.26 10.88 -3.25
CA PHE A 121 -0.44 10.99 -4.70
C PHE A 121 -0.93 12.41 -5.11
N PRO A 122 -0.24 13.48 -4.67
CA PRO A 122 -0.69 14.86 -4.86
C PRO A 122 -0.88 15.24 -6.33
N GLU A 123 -0.01 14.74 -7.22
CA GLU A 123 -0.08 15.00 -8.65
C GLU A 123 -1.38 14.48 -9.29
N TYR A 124 -1.92 13.39 -8.75
CA TYR A 124 -3.17 12.80 -9.22
C TYR A 124 -4.39 13.43 -8.56
N TYR A 125 -4.27 13.81 -7.29
CA TYR A 125 -5.32 14.52 -6.57
C TYR A 125 -5.71 15.82 -7.26
N GLU A 126 -4.74 16.51 -7.85
CA GLU A 126 -4.95 17.78 -8.54
C GLU A 126 -5.69 17.66 -9.89
N THR A 127 -5.87 16.44 -10.41
CA THR A 127 -6.54 16.22 -11.69
C THR A 127 -8.03 16.54 -11.63
N GLU A 128 -8.53 17.12 -12.73
CA GLU A 128 -9.91 17.62 -12.82
C GLU A 128 -10.95 16.53 -12.52
N TRP A 129 -10.76 15.32 -13.02
CA TRP A 129 -11.72 14.24 -12.81
C TRP A 129 -11.73 13.74 -11.35
N VAL A 130 -10.59 13.71 -10.65
CA VAL A 130 -10.53 13.36 -9.22
C VAL A 130 -11.25 14.43 -8.40
N LYS A 131 -10.94 15.71 -8.62
CA LYS A 131 -11.59 16.83 -7.93
C LYS A 131 -13.11 16.80 -8.11
N ASN A 132 -13.57 16.51 -9.32
CA ASN A 132 -15.00 16.38 -9.62
C ASN A 132 -15.66 15.22 -8.84
N ILE A 133 -15.04 14.04 -8.78
CA ILE A 133 -15.57 12.90 -8.00
C ILE A 133 -15.63 13.25 -6.51
N VAL A 134 -14.58 13.85 -5.96
CA VAL A 134 -14.52 14.27 -4.56
C VAL A 134 -15.61 15.31 -4.25
N ALA A 135 -15.82 16.29 -5.13
CA ALA A 135 -16.84 17.32 -4.97
C ALA A 135 -18.26 16.74 -5.01
N ILE A 136 -18.53 15.78 -5.91
CA ILE A 136 -19.82 15.08 -5.99
C ILE A 136 -20.08 14.30 -4.71
N ASN A 137 -19.08 13.55 -4.21
CA ASN A 137 -19.21 12.77 -2.98
C ASN A 137 -19.51 13.67 -1.76
N LYS A 138 -18.79 14.80 -1.61
CA LYS A 138 -19.05 15.77 -0.52
C LYS A 138 -20.47 16.36 -0.54
N LYS A 139 -21.08 16.51 -1.71
CA LYS A 139 -22.49 16.96 -1.83
C LYS A 139 -23.48 15.88 -1.42
N ALA A 140 -23.17 14.61 -1.68
CA ALA A 140 -24.04 13.48 -1.36
C ALA A 140 -24.00 13.09 0.13
N SER A 141 -22.95 13.47 0.86
CA SER A 141 -22.81 13.22 2.30
C SER A 141 -23.37 14.33 3.20
N ARG A 142 -23.99 15.38 2.62
CA ARG A 142 -24.71 16.44 3.34
C ARG A 142 -26.20 16.19 3.31
#